data_AF-A0A1H9SSA3-F1
#
_entry.id   AF-A0A1H9SSA3-F1
#
_cell.length_a   1.000
_cell.length_b   1.000
_cell.length_c   1.000
_cell.angle_alpha   90.00
_cell.angle_beta   90.00
_cell.angle_gamma   90.00
#
_symmetry.space_group_name_H-M   'P 1'
#
loop_
_entity.id
_entity.type
_entity.pdbx_description
1 polymer ?
#
loop_
_entity_poly.entity_id
_entity_poly.type
_entity_poly.pdbx_seq_one_letter_code
_entity_poly.pdbx_strand_id
1 'polypeptide(L)'
;MGIFDWKHWIVILVVVVLVFGTKKLKNLGTDVGESIKGFRKAMNDDEKPSEQPPVQPQPTAQPVPPNQPLHQPHTIDAQAQKVEEPIRKD
;
A
#
# COMPACT_ATOMS: atom_id res chain seq x y z
N MET A 1 5.20 23.24 -38.04
CA MET A 1 4.64 22.07 -38.75
C MET A 1 5.39 20.82 -38.30
N GLY A 2 5.35 20.51 -37.01
CA GLY A 2 6.10 19.40 -36.46
C GLY A 2 5.21 18.60 -35.50
N ILE A 3 5.29 17.28 -35.60
CA ILE A 3 4.53 16.33 -34.76
C ILE A 3 4.83 16.45 -33.25
N PHE A 4 5.77 17.32 -32.86
CA PHE A 4 6.20 17.56 -31.48
C PHE A 4 5.63 18.86 -30.87
N ASP A 5 4.67 19.50 -31.54
CA ASP A 5 3.97 20.65 -30.97
C ASP A 5 3.22 20.25 -29.67
N TRP A 6 3.46 20.98 -28.57
CA TRP A 6 2.81 20.74 -27.25
C TRP A 6 1.28 20.64 -27.34
N LYS A 7 0.68 21.36 -28.30
CA LYS A 7 -0.75 21.31 -28.60
C LYS A 7 -1.23 19.91 -29.00
N HIS A 8 -0.40 19.15 -29.73
CA HIS A 8 -0.73 17.81 -30.19
C HIS A 8 -0.83 16.84 -29.00
N TRP A 9 0.08 16.94 -28.04
CA TRP A 9 0.04 16.19 -26.78
C TRP A 9 -1.20 16.53 -25.95
N ILE A 10 -1.61 17.80 -25.89
CA ILE A 10 -2.88 18.20 -25.24
C ILE A 10 -4.07 17.49 -25.88
N VAL A 11 -4.15 17.47 -27.22
CA VAL A 11 -5.28 16.87 -27.94
C VAL A 11 -5.33 15.37 -27.70
N ILE A 12 -4.18 14.69 -27.72
CA ILE A 12 -4.09 13.25 -27.42
C ILE A 12 -4.55 12.96 -25.99
N LEU A 13 -4.12 13.75 -25.00
CA LEU A 13 -4.51 13.57 -23.61
C LEU A 13 -6.03 13.69 -23.45
N VAL A 14 -6.65 14.68 -24.09
CA VAL A 14 -8.11 14.84 -24.08
C VAL A 14 -8.81 13.63 -24.69
N VAL A 15 -8.34 13.13 -25.83
CA VAL A 15 -8.93 11.94 -26.49
C VAL A 15 -8.81 10.71 -25.59
N VAL A 16 -7.66 10.49 -24.95
CA VAL A 16 -7.47 9.37 -23.99
C VAL A 16 -8.47 9.47 -22.84
N VAL A 17 -8.63 10.66 -22.24
CA VAL A 17 -9.60 10.88 -21.15
C VAL A 17 -11.03 10.61 -21.60
N LEU A 18 -11.39 10.97 -22.84
CA LEU A 18 -12.72 10.72 -23.39
C LEU A 18 -12.98 9.24 -23.65
N VAL A 19 -12.00 8.49 -24.17
CA VAL A 19 -12.14 7.06 -24.46
C VAL A 19 -12.21 6.23 -23.18
N PHE A 20 -11.29 6.48 -22.24
CA PHE A 20 -11.25 5.73 -20.99
C PHE A 20 -12.27 6.23 -19.95
N GLY A 21 -12.72 7.49 -20.09
CA GLY A 21 -13.60 8.16 -19.15
C GLY A 21 -12.89 8.58 -17.85
N THR A 22 -13.37 9.67 -17.24
CA THR A 22 -12.79 10.22 -16.00
C THR A 22 -12.91 9.26 -14.80
N LYS A 23 -13.91 8.36 -14.80
CA LYS A 23 -14.14 7.41 -13.71
C LYS A 23 -13.06 6.33 -13.62
N LYS A 24 -12.55 5.83 -14.75
CA LYS A 24 -11.46 4.84 -14.79
C LYS A 24 -10.11 5.50 -14.51
N LEU A 25 -9.86 6.67 -15.14
CA LEU A 25 -8.66 7.46 -14.88
C LEU A 25 -8.54 7.91 -13.43
N LYS A 26 -9.65 8.25 -12.77
CA LYS A 26 -9.64 8.61 -11.35
C LYS A 26 -9.31 7.43 -10.44
N ASN A 27 -9.90 6.25 -10.66
CA ASN A 27 -9.58 5.08 -9.84
C ASN A 27 -8.12 4.64 -10.04
N LEU A 28 -7.66 4.45 -11.29
CA LEU A 28 -6.26 4.07 -11.54
C LEU A 28 -5.26 5.19 -11.18
N GLY A 29 -5.66 6.44 -11.41
CA GLY A 29 -4.82 7.62 -11.14
C GLY A 29 -4.65 7.88 -9.65
N THR A 30 -5.62 7.51 -8.80
CA THR A 30 -5.45 7.57 -7.34
C THR A 30 -4.38 6.57 -6.89
N ASP A 31 -4.46 5.30 -7.28
CA ASP A 31 -3.52 4.27 -6.85
C ASP A 31 -2.08 4.55 -7.33
N VAL A 32 -1.93 4.94 -8.60
CA VAL A 32 -0.63 5.33 -9.18
C VAL A 32 -0.15 6.67 -8.59
N GLY A 33 -1.07 7.61 -8.37
CA GLY A 33 -0.79 8.92 -7.81
C GLY A 33 -0.29 8.85 -6.38
N GLU A 34 -0.86 7.99 -5.53
CA GLU A 34 -0.40 7.77 -4.15
C GLU A 34 1.00 7.17 -4.10
N SER A 35 1.29 6.21 -4.97
CA SER A 35 2.62 5.61 -5.12
C SER A 35 3.68 6.64 -5.51
N ILE A 36 3.37 7.50 -6.49
CA ILE A 36 4.28 8.57 -6.94
C ILE A 36 4.37 9.70 -5.89
N LYS A 37 3.28 9.97 -5.15
CA LYS A 37 3.25 10.99 -4.09
C LYS A 37 4.18 10.64 -2.94
N GLY A 38 4.19 9.37 -2.50
CA GLY A 38 5.14 8.87 -1.49
C GLY A 38 6.59 9.01 -1.95
N PHE A 39 6.87 8.67 -3.21
CA PHE A 39 8.19 8.84 -3.81
C PHE A 39 8.63 10.31 -3.85
N ARG A 40 7.79 11.21 -4.36
CA ARG A 40 8.11 12.66 -4.34
C ARG A 40 8.27 13.19 -2.91
N LYS A 41 7.43 12.76 -1.97
CA LYS A 41 7.51 13.17 -0.57
C LYS A 41 8.85 12.76 0.04
N ALA A 42 9.26 11.50 -0.10
CA ALA A 42 10.56 11.01 0.37
C ALA A 42 11.74 11.78 -0.26
N MET A 43 11.69 12.05 -1.57
CA MET A 43 12.73 12.80 -2.27
C MET A 43 12.81 14.29 -1.88
N ASN A 44 11.73 14.87 -1.33
CA ASN A 44 11.70 16.26 -0.86
C ASN A 44 11.91 16.36 0.67
N ASP A 45 11.65 15.30 1.44
CA ASP A 45 11.89 15.23 2.89
C ASP A 45 13.40 15.10 3.21
N ASP A 46 14.19 14.53 2.29
CA ASP A 46 15.67 14.51 2.41
C ASP A 46 16.27 15.93 2.44
N GLU A 47 15.53 16.94 1.95
CA GLU A 47 15.95 18.35 1.94
C GLU A 47 15.34 19.20 3.09
N LYS A 48 14.43 18.67 3.92
CA LYS A 48 13.83 19.41 5.06
C LYS A 48 13.60 18.52 6.29
N PRO A 49 14.11 18.88 7.48
CA PRO A 49 13.89 18.10 8.70
C PRO A 49 12.39 17.95 9.03
N SER A 50 11.91 16.73 8.84
CA SER A 50 10.73 16.08 9.46
C SER A 50 9.54 16.98 9.80
N GLU A 51 8.58 17.05 8.88
CA GLU A 51 7.18 17.32 9.24
C GLU A 51 6.27 16.27 8.57
N GLN A 52 5.73 15.38 9.42
CA GLN A 52 4.79 14.32 9.06
C GLN A 52 3.52 14.93 8.43
N PRO A 53 3.06 14.46 7.25
CA PRO A 53 1.72 14.81 6.76
C PRO A 53 0.66 13.78 7.18
N PRO A 54 -0.61 14.23 7.22
CA PRO A 54 -1.69 13.59 7.95
C PRO A 54 -2.22 12.31 7.28
N VAL A 55 -2.63 11.40 8.18
CA VAL A 55 -3.66 10.37 8.08
C VAL A 55 -4.52 10.34 6.81
N GLN A 56 -4.60 9.13 6.25
CA GLN A 56 -5.51 8.71 5.18
C GLN A 56 -6.99 8.98 5.56
N PRO A 57 -7.87 9.29 4.59
CA PRO A 57 -9.32 9.23 4.81
C PRO A 57 -9.74 7.79 5.07
N GLN A 58 -10.09 7.47 6.31
CA GLN A 58 -10.75 6.22 6.68
C GLN A 58 -12.13 6.15 6.00
N PRO A 59 -12.46 5.07 5.26
CA PRO A 59 -13.83 4.68 5.03
C PRO A 59 -14.38 4.05 6.31
N THR A 60 -15.46 4.62 6.81
CA THR A 60 -16.27 4.26 7.97
C THR A 60 -16.57 2.75 8.09
N ALA A 61 -16.19 2.12 9.21
CA ALA A 61 -16.86 0.91 9.74
C ALA A 61 -16.65 0.74 11.26
N GLN A 62 -17.56 1.37 12.02
CA GLN A 62 -18.13 0.96 13.32
C GLN A 62 -17.22 0.84 14.58
N PRO A 63 -17.62 1.45 15.73
CA PRO A 63 -16.97 1.21 17.01
C PRO A 63 -17.29 -0.21 17.51
N VAL A 64 -16.26 -1.03 17.68
CA VAL A 64 -16.37 -2.35 18.32
C VAL A 64 -16.61 -2.15 19.83
N PRO A 65 -17.65 -2.76 20.43
CA PRO A 65 -17.93 -2.65 21.87
C PRO A 65 -16.79 -3.19 22.76
N PRO A 66 -16.57 -2.65 23.98
CA PRO A 66 -15.38 -2.93 24.79
C PRO A 66 -15.33 -4.29 25.50
N ASN A 67 -16.12 -5.29 25.08
CA ASN A 67 -16.24 -6.53 25.84
C ASN A 67 -16.05 -7.77 24.96
N GLN A 68 -14.80 -8.01 24.55
CA GLN A 68 -14.35 -9.33 24.11
C GLN A 68 -13.42 -9.89 25.20
N PRO A 69 -13.71 -11.05 25.79
CA PRO A 69 -12.75 -11.72 26.64
C PRO A 69 -11.58 -12.17 25.77
N LEU A 70 -10.37 -11.75 26.13
CA LEU A 70 -9.07 -12.17 25.59
C LEU A 70 -8.96 -13.69 25.58
N HIS A 71 -9.43 -14.35 24.52
CA HIS A 71 -9.26 -15.78 24.34
C HIS A 71 -7.96 -16.05 23.61
N GLN A 72 -6.98 -16.44 24.43
CA GLN A 72 -5.95 -17.45 24.19
C GLN A 72 -4.76 -17.05 23.31
N PRO A 73 -3.55 -16.95 23.90
CA PRO A 73 -2.33 -17.08 23.12
C PRO A 73 -2.25 -18.52 22.62
N HIS A 74 -2.39 -18.73 21.30
CA HIS A 74 -1.95 -19.97 20.66
C HIS A 74 -0.42 -19.99 20.65
N THR A 75 0.18 -20.26 21.81
CA THR A 75 1.57 -20.73 21.88
C THR A 75 1.56 -22.16 21.36
N ILE A 76 2.27 -22.40 20.26
CA ILE A 76 2.75 -23.73 19.92
C ILE A 76 3.75 -24.10 21.02
N ASP A 77 3.34 -24.96 21.94
CA ASP A 77 4.25 -25.63 22.85
C ASP A 77 5.11 -26.60 22.04
N ALA A 78 6.33 -26.17 21.70
CA ALA A 78 7.37 -27.07 21.23
C ALA A 78 7.79 -27.97 22.40
N GLN A 79 7.04 -29.05 22.63
CA GLN A 79 7.48 -30.15 23.47
C GLN A 79 8.75 -30.75 22.83
N ALA A 80 9.91 -30.47 23.43
CA ALA A 80 11.15 -31.12 23.08
C ALA A 80 11.06 -32.61 23.47
N GLN A 81 10.61 -33.45 22.54
CA GLN A 81 10.73 -34.89 22.67
C GLN A 81 12.23 -35.21 22.66
N LYS A 82 12.79 -35.55 23.82
CA LYS A 82 14.15 -36.08 23.93
C LYS A 82 14.19 -37.33 23.06
N VAL A 83 14.89 -37.23 21.93
CA VAL A 83 15.15 -38.35 21.02
C VAL A 83 15.90 -39.39 21.85
N GLU A 84 15.20 -40.49 22.14
CA GLU A 84 15.76 -41.67 22.78
C GLU A 84 16.88 -42.19 21.87
N GLU A 85 18.09 -42.27 22.42
CA GLU A 85 19.28 -42.66 21.68
C GLU A 85 19.09 -44.09 21.13
N PRO A 86 19.22 -44.32 19.82
CA PRO A 86 19.28 -45.68 19.30
C PRO A 86 20.57 -46.30 19.85
N ILE A 87 20.41 -47.29 20.72
CA ILE A 87 21.45 -48.26 21.08
C ILE A 87 22.13 -48.70 19.78
N ARG A 88 23.36 -48.23 19.56
CA ARG A 88 24.25 -48.80 18.56
C ARG A 88 24.58 -50.19 19.08
N LYS A 89 24.19 -51.20 18.31
CA LYS A 89 24.24 -52.60 18.70
C LYS A 89 25.40 -53.23 17.93
N ASP A 90 26.61 -52.93 18.38
CA ASP A 90 27.86 -53.53 17.90
C ASP A 90 28.94 -53.40 18.98
#